data_AF-A0A1G0FR07-F1
#
_entry.id   AF-A0A1G0FR07-F1
#
_cell.length_a   1.000
_cell.length_b   1.000
_cell.length_c   1.000
_cell.angle_alpha   90.00
_cell.angle_beta   90.00
_cell.angle_gamma   90.00
#
_symmetry.space_group_name_H-M   'P 1'
#
loop_
_entity.id
_entity.type
_entity.pdbx_description
1 polymer ?
#
loop_
_entity_poly.entity_id
_entity_poly.type
_entity_poly.pdbx_seq_one_letter_code
_entity_poly.pdbx_strand_id
1 'polypeptide(L)'
;MRTPAGQECPYFYADFHRGHNRQECRLVDPAGPGWQPADCGRCPVPRIVLANACPNLLLRATVRPGVLGIGRHVAVAASCRRYGTAVAEPEIGCGHCHELFVAGLGQSPDQTETGGA
;
A
#
# COMPACT_ATOMS: atom_id res chain seq x y z
N MET A 1 4.11 14.49 -3.25
CA MET A 1 5.44 15.13 -3.35
C MET A 1 6.37 14.12 -3.99
N ARG A 2 7.25 14.57 -4.89
CA ARG A 2 8.24 13.71 -5.52
C ARG A 2 9.38 13.38 -4.54
N THR A 3 9.65 12.09 -4.40
CA THR A 3 10.77 11.54 -3.64
C THR A 3 12.10 11.86 -4.33
N PRO A 4 13.25 11.68 -3.64
CA PRO A 4 14.57 11.79 -4.25
C PRO A 4 14.78 10.82 -5.44
N ALA A 5 14.01 9.71 -5.49
CA ALA A 5 14.01 8.75 -6.58
C ALA A 5 13.04 9.12 -7.73
N GLY A 6 12.42 10.30 -7.68
CA GLY A 6 11.52 10.82 -8.73
C GLY A 6 10.09 10.29 -8.71
N GLN A 7 9.75 9.38 -7.79
CA GLN A 7 8.41 8.83 -7.65
C GLN A 7 7.54 9.69 -6.72
N GLU A 8 6.24 9.81 -7.00
CA GLU A 8 5.30 10.41 -6.05
C GLU A 8 5.09 9.50 -4.84
N CYS A 9 5.22 10.04 -3.63
CA CYS A 9 4.93 9.31 -2.40
C CYS A 9 4.22 10.23 -1.40
N PRO A 10 3.06 9.84 -0.84
CA PRO A 10 2.33 10.65 0.14
C PRO A 10 3.04 10.73 1.50
N TYR A 11 3.95 9.79 1.79
CA TYR A 11 4.69 9.74 3.05
C TYR A 11 6.03 10.49 3.02
N PHE A 12 6.44 10.95 1.85
CA PHE A 12 7.66 11.73 1.72
C PHE A 12 7.40 13.20 2.00
N TYR A 13 8.26 13.79 2.83
CA TYR A 13 8.28 15.23 3.09
C TYR A 13 9.69 15.77 2.88
N ALA A 14 9.75 16.95 2.27
CA ALA A 14 10.97 17.73 2.14
C ALA A 14 10.68 19.21 2.38
N ASP A 15 11.61 19.86 3.08
CA ASP A 15 11.63 21.30 3.28
C ASP A 15 13.02 21.83 2.89
N PHE A 16 13.01 22.63 1.84
CA PHE A 16 14.19 23.30 1.29
C PHE A 16 14.13 24.82 1.42
N HIS A 17 13.14 25.35 2.16
CA HIS A 17 12.94 26.79 2.25
C HIS A 17 14.12 27.45 2.98
N ARG A 18 14.63 28.58 2.45
CA ARG A 18 15.65 29.42 3.12
C ARG A 18 16.89 28.66 3.65
N GLY A 19 17.38 27.69 2.90
CA GLY A 19 18.59 26.94 3.27
C GLY A 19 18.34 25.78 4.24
N HIS A 20 17.07 25.47 4.57
CA HIS A 20 16.74 24.18 5.13
C HIS A 20 17.05 23.06 4.12
N ASN A 21 17.40 21.88 4.63
CA ASN A 21 17.61 20.68 3.84
C ASN A 21 17.05 19.48 4.60
N ARG A 22 15.78 19.59 5.03
CA ARG A 22 15.12 18.53 5.79
C ARG A 22 14.41 17.61 4.81
N GLN A 23 14.69 16.32 4.92
CA GLN A 23 13.96 15.28 4.23
C GLN A 23 13.60 14.19 5.22
N GLU A 24 12.38 13.66 5.13
CA GLU A 24 11.92 12.60 6.00
C GLU A 24 10.93 11.67 5.28
N CYS A 25 10.95 10.41 5.69
CA CYS A 25 9.89 9.46 5.39
C CYS A 25 9.00 9.30 6.61
N ARG A 26 7.77 9.81 6.54
CA ARG A 26 6.79 9.80 7.64
C ARG A 26 6.16 8.43 7.90
N LEU A 27 6.46 7.44 7.05
CA LEU A 27 5.97 6.07 7.19
C LEU A 27 6.95 5.17 7.97
N VAL A 28 8.24 5.47 7.90
CA VAL A 28 9.28 4.65 8.53
C VAL A 28 9.25 4.88 10.03
N ASP A 29 9.25 3.79 10.80
CA ASP A 29 9.29 3.81 12.25
C ASP A 29 10.54 4.57 12.75
N PRO A 30 10.37 5.69 13.48
CA PRO A 30 11.49 6.47 14.01
C PRO A 30 12.30 5.73 15.08
N ALA A 31 11.75 4.68 15.71
CA ALA A 31 12.48 3.86 16.67
C ALA A 31 13.44 2.86 16.00
N GLY A 32 13.33 2.65 14.69
CA GLY A 32 14.17 1.74 13.92
C GLY A 32 15.45 2.40 13.36
N PRO A 33 16.19 1.68 12.49
CA PRO A 33 17.32 2.26 11.76
C PRO A 33 16.87 3.46 10.93
N GLY A 34 17.58 4.58 11.08
CA GLY A 34 17.21 5.85 10.45
C GLY A 34 17.06 5.75 8.92
N TRP A 35 15.96 6.28 8.40
CA TRP A 35 15.72 6.42 6.96
C TRP A 35 16.71 7.38 6.31
N GLN A 36 17.09 7.10 5.07
CA GLN A 36 17.94 7.95 4.24
C GLN A 36 17.30 8.18 2.86
N PRO A 37 17.60 9.30 2.17
CA PRO A 37 17.08 9.59 0.83
C PRO A 37 17.29 8.46 -0.18
N ALA A 38 18.41 7.74 -0.10
CA ALA A 38 18.73 6.62 -0.96
C ALA A 38 17.78 5.41 -0.79
N ASP A 39 17.13 5.27 0.37
CA ASP A 39 16.16 4.20 0.63
C ASP A 39 14.94 4.30 -0.30
N CYS A 40 14.63 5.50 -0.82
CA CYS A 40 13.57 5.70 -1.80
C CYS A 40 13.83 4.97 -3.12
N GLY A 41 15.10 4.72 -3.49
CA GLY A 41 15.45 4.13 -4.79
C GLY A 41 14.91 2.71 -5.00
N ARG A 42 14.63 1.98 -3.92
CA ARG A 42 14.04 0.63 -3.94
C ARG A 42 12.82 0.51 -3.03
N CYS A 43 12.24 1.63 -2.63
CA CYS A 43 11.09 1.63 -1.73
C CYS A 43 9.84 1.13 -2.46
N PRO A 44 9.13 0.11 -1.95
CA PRO A 44 7.92 -0.42 -2.61
C PRO A 44 6.69 0.48 -2.42
N VAL A 45 6.72 1.41 -1.46
CA VAL A 45 5.56 2.22 -1.04
C VAL A 45 4.92 3.01 -2.19
N PRO A 46 5.66 3.74 -3.07
CA PRO A 46 5.06 4.46 -4.19
C PRO A 46 4.22 3.57 -5.11
N ARG A 47 4.68 2.34 -5.38
CA ARG A 47 3.94 1.37 -6.20
C ARG A 47 2.67 0.91 -5.49
N ILE A 48 2.75 0.62 -4.19
CA ILE A 48 1.61 0.18 -3.38
C ILE A 48 0.50 1.22 -3.39
N VAL A 49 0.83 2.47 -3.05
CA VAL A 49 -0.17 3.55 -2.95
C VAL A 49 -0.77 3.93 -4.30
N LEU A 50 -0.02 3.73 -5.40
CA LEU A 50 -0.51 3.93 -6.75
C LEU A 50 -1.49 2.82 -7.18
N ALA A 51 -1.18 1.56 -6.83
CA ALA A 51 -1.99 0.40 -7.19
C ALA A 51 -3.24 0.24 -6.31
N ASN A 52 -3.15 0.61 -5.03
CA ASN A 52 -4.20 0.39 -4.04
C ASN A 52 -4.60 1.68 -3.32
N ALA A 53 -5.75 2.22 -3.72
CA ALA A 53 -6.34 3.41 -3.11
C ALA A 53 -7.32 3.11 -1.95
N CYS A 54 -7.33 1.88 -1.41
CA CYS A 54 -8.22 1.51 -0.32
C CYS A 54 -7.93 2.37 0.93
N PRO A 55 -8.90 3.17 1.44
CA PRO A 55 -8.68 4.01 2.62
C PRO A 55 -8.50 3.20 3.91
N ASN A 56 -8.78 1.89 3.87
CA ASN A 56 -8.62 0.98 4.99
C ASN A 56 -7.27 0.26 4.99
N LEU A 57 -6.44 0.43 3.95
CA LEU A 57 -5.09 -0.12 3.91
C LEU A 57 -4.17 0.70 4.82
N LEU A 58 -3.63 0.06 5.85
CA LEU A 58 -2.61 0.63 6.71
C LEU A 58 -1.26 0.06 6.32
N LEU A 59 -0.29 0.94 6.11
CA LEU A 59 1.10 0.57 5.87
C LEU A 59 1.93 0.90 7.11
N ARG A 60 2.90 0.05 7.41
CA ARG A 60 3.99 0.32 8.35
C ARG A 60 5.30 0.00 7.65
N ALA A 61 6.29 0.87 7.79
CA ALA A 61 7.59 0.64 7.19
C ALA A 61 8.70 0.66 8.24
N THR A 62 9.73 -0.14 8.01
CA THR A 62 10.98 -0.09 8.77
C THR A 62 12.14 -0.36 7.82
N VAL A 63 13.31 0.21 8.08
CA VAL A 63 14.47 -0.08 7.25
C VAL A 63 15.21 -1.28 7.81
N ARG A 64 15.45 -2.27 6.95
CA ARG A 64 16.14 -3.51 7.31
C ARG A 64 17.46 -3.64 6.54
N PRO A 65 18.48 -4.27 7.13
CA PRO A 65 19.67 -4.67 6.38
C PRO A 65 19.27 -5.61 5.24
N GLY A 66 20.04 -5.59 4.16
CA GLY A 66 19.92 -6.55 3.08
C GLY A 66 20.49 -7.92 3.46
N VAL A 67 20.57 -8.80 2.46
CA VAL A 67 21.08 -10.16 2.63
C VAL A 67 22.58 -10.11 2.91
N LEU A 68 23.06 -10.89 3.88
CA LEU A 68 24.47 -10.93 4.31
C LEU A 68 25.06 -9.56 4.69
N GLY A 69 24.24 -8.61 5.14
CA GLY A 69 24.67 -7.25 5.49
C GLY A 69 24.96 -6.34 4.31
N ILE A 70 24.70 -6.79 3.07
CA ILE A 70 24.94 -5.99 1.86
C ILE A 70 23.69 -5.15 1.57
N GLY A 71 23.87 -3.83 1.68
CA GLY A 71 22.82 -2.85 1.44
C GLY A 71 21.72 -2.83 2.50
N ARG A 72 20.65 -2.09 2.21
CA ARG A 72 19.46 -1.98 3.05
C ARG A 72 18.22 -1.79 2.19
N HIS A 73 17.06 -2.06 2.75
CA HIS A 73 15.79 -1.90 2.05
C HIS A 73 14.68 -1.50 3.01
N VAL A 74 13.65 -0.87 2.46
CA VAL A 74 12.41 -0.54 3.20
C VAL A 74 11.52 -1.77 3.20
N ALA A 75 11.37 -2.40 4.38
CA ALA A 75 10.42 -3.48 4.59
C ALA A 75 9.04 -2.88 4.94
N VAL A 76 8.00 -3.36 4.28
CA VAL A 76 6.62 -2.86 4.47
C VAL A 76 5.74 -3.99 4.97
N ALA A 77 5.00 -3.73 6.05
CA ALA A 77 3.89 -4.55 6.50
C ALA A 77 2.59 -3.83 6.20
N ALA A 78 1.58 -4.57 5.76
CA ALA A 78 0.27 -4.03 5.42
C ALA A 78 -0.84 -4.75 6.19
N SER A 79 -1.84 -3.99 6.62
CA SER A 79 -3.04 -4.53 7.25
C SER A 79 -4.29 -3.77 6.84
N CYS A 80 -5.44 -4.43 6.92
CA CYS A 80 -6.73 -3.82 6.71
C CYS A 80 -7.31 -3.38 8.05
N ARG A 81 -7.51 -2.07 8.26
CA ARG A 81 -8.09 -1.58 9.53
C ARG A 81 -9.55 -2.01 9.74
N ARG A 82 -10.28 -2.29 8.65
CA ARG A 82 -11.71 -2.64 8.70
C ARG A 82 -11.92 -4.09 9.14
N TYR A 83 -11.10 -5.01 8.62
CA TYR A 83 -11.22 -6.44 8.89
C TYR A 83 -10.17 -6.96 9.88
N GLY A 84 -9.23 -6.11 10.30
CA GLY A 84 -8.19 -6.46 11.28
C GLY A 84 -7.17 -7.48 10.77
N THR A 85 -7.11 -7.72 9.45
CA THR A 85 -6.30 -8.78 8.84
C THR A 85 -5.02 -8.24 8.22
N ALA A 86 -3.97 -9.07 8.20
CA ALA A 86 -2.78 -8.79 7.41
C ALA A 86 -3.11 -8.84 5.92
N VAL A 87 -2.48 -7.96 5.13
CA VAL A 87 -2.62 -7.93 3.67
C VAL A 87 -1.32 -8.43 3.07
N ALA A 88 -1.36 -9.63 2.49
CA ALA A 88 -0.17 -10.28 1.92
C ALA A 88 0.34 -9.57 0.66
N GLU A 89 -0.57 -9.14 -0.21
CA GLU A 89 -0.25 -8.41 -1.44
C GLU A 89 -0.89 -7.01 -1.41
N PRO A 90 -0.17 -6.01 -0.85
CA PRO A 90 -0.74 -4.68 -0.59
C PRO A 90 -1.13 -3.93 -1.86
N GLU A 91 -0.58 -4.28 -3.01
CA GLU A 91 -0.98 -3.74 -4.31
C GLU A 91 -2.37 -4.18 -4.74
N ILE A 92 -2.84 -5.36 -4.29
CA ILE A 92 -4.18 -5.90 -4.60
C ILE A 92 -5.19 -5.50 -3.52
N GLY A 93 -4.77 -5.58 -2.26
CA GLY A 93 -5.63 -5.27 -1.11
C GLY A 93 -6.13 -6.51 -0.38
N CYS A 94 -7.06 -6.30 0.56
CA CYS A 94 -7.45 -7.32 1.53
C CYS A 94 -8.49 -8.33 1.04
N GLY A 95 -8.93 -8.26 -0.22
CA GLY A 95 -10.00 -9.09 -0.77
C GLY A 95 -11.41 -8.75 -0.31
N HIS A 96 -11.57 -8.08 0.84
CA HIS A 96 -12.90 -7.83 1.43
C HIS A 96 -13.44 -6.41 1.23
N CYS A 97 -12.57 -5.40 1.23
CA CYS A 97 -13.03 -4.00 1.22
C CYS A 97 -13.75 -3.60 -0.06
N HIS A 98 -13.45 -4.27 -1.18
CA HIS A 98 -13.96 -3.95 -2.51
C HIS A 98 -14.61 -5.17 -3.17
N GLU A 99 -15.27 -6.02 -2.38
CA GLU A 99 -16.12 -7.08 -2.94
C GLU A 99 -17.19 -6.42 -3.82
N LEU A 100 -16.97 -6.45 -5.13
CA LEU A 100 -18.00 -6.10 -6.10
C LEU A 100 -19.07 -7.17 -5.97
N PHE A 101 -20.21 -6.78 -5.42
CA PHE A 101 -21.37 -7.64 -5.33
C PHE A 101 -21.84 -7.93 -6.77
N VAL A 102 -21.38 -9.03 -7.36
CA VAL A 102 -21.88 -9.54 -8.65
C VAL A 102 -23.22 -10.23 -8.40
N ALA A 103 -24.20 -9.51 -7.87
CA ALA A 103 -25.59 -9.99 -7.76
C ALA A 103 -26.49 -9.42 -8.86
N GLY A 104 -25.90 -9.10 -10.02
CA GLY A 104 -26.61 -8.43 -11.13
C GLY A 104 -26.36 -9.01 -12.52
N LEU A 105 -25.53 -10.04 -12.67
CA LEU A 105 -25.55 -10.86 -13.89
C LEU A 105 -26.59 -11.95 -13.70
N GLY A 106 -27.84 -11.56 -13.89
CA GLY A 106 -29.03 -12.38 -13.67
C GLY A 106 -28.96 -13.71 -14.39
N GLN A 107 -29.03 -14.79 -13.61
CA GLN A 107 -29.72 -15.99 -14.03
C GLN A 107 -31.18 -15.77 -13.65
N SER A 108 -31.97 -15.31 -14.62
CA SER A 108 -33.43 -15.41 -14.51
C SER A 108 -33.77 -16.89 -14.33
N PRO A 109 -34.49 -17.29 -13.27
CA PRO A 109 -35.04 -18.62 -13.21
C PRO A 109 -36.05 -18.74 -14.36
N ASP A 110 -35.77 -19.67 -15.27
CA ASP A 110 -36.70 -20.18 -16.26
C ASP A 110 -37.96 -20.66 -15.54
N GLN A 111 -38.99 -19.81 -15.51
CA GLN A 111 -40.34 -20.20 -15.17
C GLN A 111 -41.11 -20.37 -16.48
N THR A 112 -40.87 -21.50 -17.15
CA THR A 112 -41.82 -22.03 -18.13
C THR A 112 -42.55 -23.21 -17.50
N GLU A 113 -43.60 -22.84 -16.77
CA GLU A 113 -44.91 -23.51 -16.69
C GLU A 113 -44.94 -25.04 -16.83
N THR A 114 -44.91 -25.73 -15.69
CA THR A 114 -45.67 -26.98 -15.52
C THR A 114 -47.12 -26.59 -15.25
N GLY A 115 -48.04 -26.82 -16.19
CA GLY A 115 -49.45 -26.43 -15.99
C GLY A 115 -50.46 -26.84 -17.06
N GLY A 116 -50.68 -28.15 -17.23
CA GLY A 116 -52.00 -28.77 -17.39
C GLY A 116 -52.89 -28.48 -18.62
N ALA A 117 -53.04 -29.48 -19.49
CA ALA A 117 -54.30 -30.20 -19.73
C ALA A 117 -54.03 -31.48 -20.55
#